data_AF-A0A7X8UUG5-F1
#
_entry.id   AF-A0A7X8UUG5-F1
#
_cell.length_a   1.000
_cell.length_b   1.000
_cell.length_c   1.000
_cell.angle_alpha   90.00
_cell.angle_beta   90.00
_cell.angle_gamma   90.00
#
_symmetry.space_group_name_H-M   'P 1'
#
loop_
_entity.id
_entity.type
_entity.pdbx_description
1 polymer ?
#
loop_
_entity_poly.entity_id
_entity_poly.type
_entity_poly.pdbx_seq_one_letter_code
_entity_poly.pdbx_strand_id
1 'polypeptide(L)'
;MPRWHWFMDYGVGPVINPGKYATEAEFNAALDADNDLFMCPSLRGEHERDLRNGAYGYNWQYLGNSMTLVGNLYSRWPLKTSCIKAPARTVLMADSRGGDFPHGQHSYTLDPPRLATEHGCDRFGPGKLFESGGVTYNHSPVEMRHNHRGNVLFADGHARPMRLPQLGYALDPGNPEITVPDGPGASNALWTGLGTDQQGQ
;
A
#
# COMPACT_ATOMS: atom_id res chain seq x y z
N MET A 1 8.05 -6.94 9.69
CA MET A 1 6.58 -7.01 9.58
C MET A 1 6.02 -5.59 9.52
N PRO A 2 5.03 -5.29 8.68
CA PRO A 2 4.39 -3.97 8.69
C PRO A 2 3.76 -3.74 10.06
N ARG A 3 4.20 -2.69 10.76
CA ARG A 3 3.59 -2.27 12.03
C ARG A 3 2.99 -0.87 11.96
N TRP A 4 2.74 -0.35 10.77
CA TRP A 4 2.21 0.99 10.62
C TRP A 4 0.79 1.13 11.22
N HIS A 5 -0.01 0.06 11.19
CA HIS A 5 -1.35 0.02 11.81
C HIS A 5 -1.33 0.31 13.32
N TRP A 6 -0.20 0.04 14.00
CA TRP A 6 -0.07 0.28 15.44
C TRP A 6 -0.07 1.75 15.81
N PHE A 7 0.32 2.64 14.88
CA PHE A 7 0.30 4.08 15.12
C PHE A 7 -1.10 4.69 15.02
N MET A 8 -2.13 3.87 14.77
CA MET A 8 -3.53 4.29 14.64
C MET A 8 -4.38 3.95 15.86
N ASP A 9 -3.79 3.44 16.95
CA ASP A 9 -4.51 2.99 18.13
C ASP A 9 -5.13 4.12 18.98
N TYR A 10 -4.73 5.37 18.73
CA TYR A 10 -5.05 6.51 19.58
C TYR A 10 -6.56 6.75 19.68
N GLY A 11 -7.15 6.36 20.82
CA GLY A 11 -8.57 6.51 21.13
C GLY A 11 -9.47 5.36 20.68
N VAL A 12 -8.94 4.35 19.99
CA VAL A 12 -9.70 3.19 19.47
C VAL A 12 -9.17 1.83 19.97
N GLY A 13 -8.06 1.85 20.69
CA GLY A 13 -7.40 0.65 21.22
C GLY A 13 -6.45 0.01 20.20
N PRO A 14 -5.63 -0.96 20.64
CA PRO A 14 -4.63 -1.56 19.77
C PRO A 14 -5.29 -2.41 18.68
N VAL A 15 -4.55 -2.60 17.59
CA VAL A 15 -4.91 -3.46 16.46
C VAL A 15 -4.93 -4.94 16.83
N ILE A 16 -3.98 -5.35 17.69
CA ILE A 16 -3.92 -6.67 18.33
C ILE A 16 -3.87 -6.43 19.84
N ASN A 17 -4.75 -7.08 20.59
CA ASN A 17 -4.76 -7.02 22.05
C ASN A 17 -3.50 -7.70 22.63
N PRO A 18 -2.56 -6.94 23.23
CA PRO A 18 -1.34 -7.52 23.80
C PRO A 18 -1.64 -8.45 24.98
N GLY A 19 -2.74 -8.25 25.71
CA GLY A 19 -3.12 -9.06 26.86
C GLY A 19 -3.56 -10.49 26.53
N LYS A 20 -3.74 -10.83 25.24
CA LYS A 20 -4.07 -12.18 24.78
C LYS A 20 -2.88 -13.14 24.82
N TYR A 21 -1.66 -12.61 24.84
CA TYR A 21 -0.43 -13.38 24.69
C TYR A 21 0.30 -13.51 26.02
N ALA A 22 0.86 -14.69 26.28
CA ALA A 22 1.58 -14.95 27.53
C ALA A 22 3.01 -14.38 27.49
N THR A 23 3.58 -14.24 26.29
CA THR A 23 4.92 -13.71 26.09
C THR A 23 4.98 -12.63 25.02
N GLU A 24 5.99 -11.75 25.13
CA GLU A 24 6.27 -10.74 24.12
C GLU A 24 6.63 -11.37 22.77
N ALA A 25 7.28 -12.54 22.75
CA ALA A 25 7.63 -13.24 21.52
C ALA A 25 6.39 -13.71 20.75
N GLU A 26 5.40 -14.27 21.44
CA GLU A 26 4.12 -14.67 20.84
C GLU A 26 3.36 -13.47 20.30
N PHE A 27 3.29 -12.39 21.08
CA PHE A 27 2.70 -11.13 20.64
C PHE A 27 3.41 -10.56 19.40
N ASN A 28 4.74 -10.54 19.40
CA ASN A 28 5.53 -10.04 18.28
C ASN A 28 5.42 -10.93 17.03
N ALA A 29 5.02 -12.19 17.17
CA ALA A 29 4.76 -13.11 16.06
C ALA A 29 3.32 -13.03 15.54
N ALA A 30 2.40 -12.39 16.27
CA ALA A 30 1.01 -12.29 15.87
C ALA A 30 0.83 -11.43 14.61
N LEU A 31 0.00 -11.93 13.69
CA LEU A 31 -0.30 -11.28 12.41
C LEU A 31 -1.79 -11.04 12.20
N ASP A 32 -2.65 -11.59 13.04
CA ASP A 32 -4.10 -11.44 12.93
C ASP A 32 -4.60 -10.36 13.88
N ALA A 33 -5.24 -9.34 13.32
CA ALA A 33 -5.89 -8.27 14.05
C ALA A 33 -7.18 -8.75 14.74
N ASP A 34 -7.36 -8.35 15.99
CA ASP A 34 -8.53 -8.68 16.81
C ASP A 34 -9.48 -7.49 17.04
N ASN A 35 -9.05 -6.29 16.65
CA ASN A 35 -9.89 -5.09 16.72
C ASN A 35 -10.64 -4.87 15.41
N ASP A 36 -11.96 -5.05 15.48
CA ASP A 36 -12.87 -4.96 14.32
C ASP A 36 -12.93 -3.57 13.67
N LEU A 37 -12.49 -2.51 14.36
CA LEU A 37 -12.42 -1.16 13.79
C LEU A 37 -11.40 -1.04 12.65
N PHE A 38 -10.42 -1.94 12.60
CA PHE A 38 -9.41 -1.96 11.55
C PHE A 38 -9.77 -2.91 10.39
N MET A 39 -10.97 -3.49 10.39
CA MET A 39 -11.39 -4.46 9.39
C MET A 39 -12.23 -3.81 8.30
N CYS A 40 -11.93 -4.13 7.04
CA CYS A 40 -12.80 -3.75 5.94
C CYS A 40 -13.95 -4.76 5.82
N PRO A 41 -15.23 -4.34 5.95
CA PRO A 41 -16.35 -5.27 5.90
C PRO A 41 -16.56 -5.92 4.52
N SER A 42 -15.92 -5.39 3.48
CA SER A 42 -15.97 -5.89 2.10
C SER A 42 -14.86 -6.89 1.76
N LEU A 43 -13.80 -6.99 2.57
CA LEU A 43 -12.81 -8.06 2.43
C LEU A 43 -13.23 -9.22 3.33
N ARG A 44 -13.62 -10.35 2.73
CA ARG A 44 -14.00 -11.57 3.45
C ARG A 44 -13.17 -12.74 2.98
N GLY A 45 -12.80 -13.61 3.92
CA GLY A 45 -12.03 -14.83 3.64
C GLY A 45 -10.68 -14.86 4.36
N GLU A 46 -9.70 -15.50 3.73
CA GLU A 46 -8.41 -15.83 4.36
C GLU A 46 -7.65 -14.62 4.90
N HIS A 47 -7.67 -13.49 4.19
CA HIS A 47 -6.87 -12.31 4.54
C HIS A 47 -7.64 -11.25 5.35
N GLU A 48 -8.89 -11.52 5.72
CA GLU A 48 -9.77 -10.53 6.37
C GLU A 48 -9.14 -9.84 7.58
N ARG A 49 -8.41 -10.59 8.40
CA ARG A 49 -7.77 -10.10 9.64
C ARG A 49 -6.25 -10.00 9.56
N ASP A 50 -5.66 -10.37 8.44
CA ASP A 50 -4.21 -10.47 8.31
C ASP A 50 -3.58 -9.06 8.19
N LEU A 51 -2.61 -8.74 9.04
CA LEU A 51 -1.93 -7.42 9.03
C LEU A 51 -0.96 -7.22 7.86
N ARG A 52 -0.55 -8.29 7.20
CA ARG A 52 0.26 -8.24 5.99
C ARG A 52 -0.63 -8.27 4.76
N ASN A 53 -1.60 -9.16 4.75
CA ASN A 53 -2.34 -9.48 3.55
C ASN A 53 -3.72 -8.85 3.50
N GLY A 54 -4.17 -8.20 4.58
CA GLY A 54 -5.54 -7.67 4.68
C GLY A 54 -5.83 -6.43 3.83
N ALA A 55 -6.89 -5.74 4.19
CA ALA A 55 -7.56 -4.82 3.27
C ALA A 55 -6.78 -3.55 2.93
N TYR A 56 -5.82 -3.15 3.76
CA TYR A 56 -5.20 -1.83 3.71
C TYR A 56 -3.70 -1.91 3.46
N GLY A 57 -3.20 -0.90 2.74
CA GLY A 57 -1.78 -0.74 2.50
C GLY A 57 -1.33 0.70 2.65
N TYR A 58 -0.03 0.85 2.84
CA TYR A 58 0.65 2.12 3.04
C TYR A 58 1.54 2.43 1.83
N ASN A 59 1.60 3.70 1.42
CA ASN A 59 2.46 4.20 0.36
C ASN A 59 3.95 4.09 0.75
N TRP A 60 4.45 2.86 0.70
CA TRP A 60 5.69 2.51 1.36
C TRP A 60 6.90 2.99 0.57
N GLN A 61 6.85 2.95 -0.77
CA GLN A 61 7.95 3.37 -1.64
C GLN A 61 8.29 4.85 -1.46
N TYR A 62 7.27 5.70 -1.28
CA TYR A 62 7.47 7.14 -1.17
C TYR A 62 7.51 7.66 0.26
N LEU A 63 6.81 7.05 1.21
CA LEU A 63 6.67 7.60 2.56
C LEU A 63 7.51 6.90 3.64
N GLY A 64 8.13 5.75 3.35
CA GLY A 64 8.96 5.08 4.35
C GLY A 64 9.57 3.75 3.89
N ASN A 65 10.31 3.77 2.78
CA ASN A 65 10.96 2.56 2.29
C ASN A 65 12.24 2.29 3.09
N SER A 66 12.15 1.34 4.03
CA SER A 66 13.26 0.88 4.84
C SER A 66 14.03 -0.30 4.23
N MET A 67 13.87 -0.59 2.93
CA MET A 67 14.76 -1.55 2.27
C MET A 67 16.17 -0.99 2.23
N THR A 68 17.13 -1.87 2.46
CA THR A 68 18.55 -1.54 2.44
C THR A 68 19.06 -1.53 1.01
N LEU A 69 19.55 -0.37 0.56
CA LEU A 69 20.41 -0.23 -0.62
C LEU A 69 21.82 -0.76 -0.33
N VAL A 70 22.62 -0.86 -1.39
CA VAL A 70 24.06 -1.14 -1.29
C VAL A 70 24.72 -0.21 -0.27
N GLY A 71 25.43 -0.77 0.71
CA GLY A 71 26.20 0.00 1.70
C GLY A 71 25.46 0.35 3.00
N ASN A 72 24.44 -0.43 3.40
CA ASN A 72 23.70 -0.26 4.67
C ASN A 72 22.89 1.06 4.80
N LEU A 73 22.58 1.71 3.68
CA LEU A 73 21.69 2.88 3.65
C LEU A 73 20.28 2.43 3.29
N TYR A 74 19.26 3.01 3.91
CA TYR A 74 17.87 2.76 3.52
C TYR A 74 17.51 3.54 2.24
N SER A 75 16.68 2.95 1.37
CA SER A 75 16.18 3.62 0.14
C SER A 75 15.53 4.96 0.45
N ARG A 76 14.68 5.01 1.49
CA ARG A 76 13.97 6.23 1.86
C ARG A 76 13.48 6.22 3.31
N TRP A 77 14.40 5.98 4.25
CA TRP A 77 14.09 6.02 5.68
C TRP A 77 15.23 6.65 6.51
N PRO A 78 14.93 7.56 7.46
CA PRO A 78 13.61 8.14 7.75
C PRO A 78 13.22 9.24 6.75
N LEU A 79 11.94 9.35 6.42
CA LEU A 79 11.41 10.49 5.65
C LEU A 79 10.97 11.61 6.60
N LYS A 80 11.41 12.84 6.34
CA LYS A 80 10.94 14.02 7.08
C LYS A 80 9.59 14.46 6.55
N THR A 81 8.66 14.83 7.43
CA THR A 81 7.35 15.40 7.04
C THR A 81 7.48 16.62 6.12
N SER A 82 8.55 17.41 6.29
CA SER A 82 8.89 18.55 5.42
C SER A 82 9.13 18.18 3.96
N CYS A 83 9.31 16.90 3.62
CA CYS A 83 9.45 16.41 2.25
C CYS A 83 8.09 16.28 1.54
N ILE A 84 6.97 16.28 2.28
CA ILE A 84 5.62 16.26 1.70
C ILE A 84 5.19 17.71 1.46
N LYS A 85 5.22 18.14 0.20
CA LYS A 85 4.88 19.51 -0.24
C LYS A 85 3.42 19.67 -0.64
N ALA A 86 2.76 18.57 -1.00
CA ALA A 86 1.36 18.57 -1.42
C ALA A 86 0.56 17.52 -0.61
N PRO A 87 0.34 17.71 0.70
CA PRO A 87 -0.25 16.69 1.56
C PRO A 87 -1.67 16.28 1.12
N ALA A 88 -2.50 17.25 0.72
CA ALA A 88 -3.84 17.02 0.14
C ALA A 88 -3.83 16.29 -1.22
N ARG A 89 -2.65 16.08 -1.81
CA ARG A 89 -2.47 15.34 -3.06
C ARG A 89 -1.48 14.19 -2.90
N THR A 90 -1.22 13.75 -1.67
CA THR A 90 -0.30 12.64 -1.38
C THR A 90 -1.08 11.49 -0.77
N VAL A 91 -1.16 10.37 -1.47
CA VAL A 91 -1.72 9.11 -0.97
C VAL A 91 -0.86 8.65 0.20
N LEU A 92 -1.51 8.49 1.35
CA LEU A 92 -0.91 7.93 2.55
C LEU A 92 -1.19 6.42 2.61
N MET A 93 -2.47 6.06 2.53
CA MET A 93 -2.98 4.69 2.62
C MET A 93 -4.23 4.54 1.75
N ALA A 94 -4.57 3.29 1.42
CA ALA A 94 -5.77 2.98 0.68
C ALA A 94 -6.17 1.51 0.88
N ASP A 95 -7.38 1.17 0.40
CA ASP A 95 -7.74 -0.21 0.14
C ASP A 95 -6.72 -0.81 -0.82
N SER A 96 -5.97 -1.83 -0.38
CA SER A 96 -4.88 -2.42 -1.14
C SER A 96 -5.23 -3.84 -1.55
N ARG A 97 -4.81 -4.22 -2.76
CA ARG A 97 -5.15 -5.52 -3.35
C ARG A 97 -4.16 -6.62 -2.97
N GLY A 98 -2.90 -6.28 -2.75
CA GLY A 98 -1.83 -7.27 -2.75
C GLY A 98 -1.44 -7.69 -4.17
N GLY A 99 -0.56 -8.70 -4.23
CA GLY A 99 0.07 -9.17 -5.47
C GLY A 99 -0.81 -10.05 -6.38
N ASP A 100 -1.90 -10.61 -5.85
CA ASP A 100 -2.77 -11.53 -6.58
C ASP A 100 -4.10 -10.86 -7.01
N PHE A 101 -4.90 -11.56 -7.81
CA PHE A 101 -6.23 -11.14 -8.25
C PHE A 101 -7.26 -12.24 -7.93
N PRO A 102 -8.40 -11.92 -7.28
CA PRO A 102 -8.93 -10.59 -6.99
C PRO A 102 -8.28 -9.87 -5.79
N HIS A 103 -7.67 -10.60 -4.86
CA HIS A 103 -6.93 -10.08 -3.71
C HIS A 103 -5.80 -11.06 -3.35
N GLY A 104 -4.69 -10.58 -2.79
CA GLY A 104 -3.50 -11.41 -2.58
C GLY A 104 -2.59 -10.97 -1.46
N GLN A 105 -1.39 -11.55 -1.46
CA GLN A 105 -0.42 -11.31 -0.40
C GLN A 105 0.26 -9.93 -0.52
N HIS A 106 0.85 -9.47 0.58
CA HIS A 106 1.61 -8.22 0.66
C HIS A 106 0.77 -6.95 0.43
N SER A 107 -0.52 -6.96 0.73
CA SER A 107 -1.40 -5.78 0.68
C SER A 107 -0.86 -4.59 1.48
N TYR A 108 -0.09 -4.83 2.56
CA TYR A 108 0.54 -3.77 3.36
C TYR A 108 1.46 -2.81 2.59
N THR A 109 1.95 -3.18 1.40
CA THR A 109 2.95 -2.43 0.62
C THR A 109 2.38 -1.52 -0.46
N LEU A 110 1.12 -1.04 -0.34
CA LEU A 110 0.40 -0.28 -1.37
C LEU A 110 1.33 0.46 -2.34
N ASP A 111 1.40 -0.08 -3.56
CA ASP A 111 2.39 0.28 -4.54
C ASP A 111 1.88 1.39 -5.46
N PRO A 112 2.73 2.37 -5.79
CA PRO A 112 2.42 3.40 -6.77
C PRO A 112 2.29 2.83 -8.20
N PRO A 113 1.69 3.57 -9.14
CA PRO A 113 1.57 3.17 -10.55
C PRO A 113 2.88 2.85 -11.26
N ARG A 114 3.96 3.55 -10.90
CA ARG A 114 5.31 3.33 -11.44
C ARG A 114 6.29 2.99 -10.32
N LEU A 115 7.29 2.17 -10.62
CA LEU A 115 8.33 1.86 -9.65
C LEU A 115 9.13 3.13 -9.31
N ALA A 116 9.31 3.41 -8.02
CA ALA A 116 10.03 4.59 -7.53
C ALA A 116 11.56 4.43 -7.65
N THR A 117 12.03 4.20 -8.88
CA THR A 117 13.44 3.97 -9.23
C THR A 117 14.32 5.18 -8.89
N GLU A 118 13.77 6.39 -8.92
CA GLU A 118 14.42 7.63 -8.48
C GLU A 118 14.81 7.62 -6.99
N HIS A 119 14.23 6.69 -6.21
CA HIS A 119 14.53 6.46 -4.80
C HIS A 119 15.22 5.11 -4.56
N GLY A 120 15.75 4.49 -5.62
CA GLY A 120 16.47 3.23 -5.54
C GLY A 120 15.58 2.02 -5.24
N CYS A 121 14.27 2.10 -5.54
CA CYS A 121 13.42 0.91 -5.51
C CYS A 121 13.72 0.05 -6.75
N ASP A 122 14.04 -1.22 -6.53
CA ASP A 122 14.34 -2.21 -7.57
C ASP A 122 13.17 -3.18 -7.83
N ARG A 123 12.14 -3.13 -6.97
CA ARG A 123 10.92 -3.93 -7.08
C ARG A 123 9.74 -3.30 -6.35
N PHE A 124 8.55 -3.71 -6.76
CA PHE A 124 7.32 -3.52 -6.01
C PHE A 124 7.24 -4.48 -4.80
N GLY A 125 6.32 -4.20 -3.88
CA GLY A 125 6.28 -4.86 -2.57
C GLY A 125 6.06 -6.38 -2.57
N PRO A 126 5.11 -6.95 -3.34
CA PRO A 126 4.86 -8.39 -3.39
C PRO A 126 6.08 -9.22 -3.79
N GLY A 127 6.98 -8.68 -4.61
CA GLY A 127 8.23 -9.31 -5.05
C GLY A 127 8.09 -10.62 -5.82
N LYS A 128 6.87 -11.19 -5.89
CA LYS A 128 6.48 -12.41 -6.60
C LYS A 128 5.58 -12.04 -7.77
N LEU A 129 5.84 -12.74 -8.87
CA LEU A 129 5.07 -12.69 -10.09
C LEU A 129 3.83 -13.58 -9.94
N PHE A 130 2.65 -12.98 -9.91
CA PHE A 130 1.40 -13.67 -10.26
C PHE A 130 1.19 -13.54 -11.77
N GLU A 131 0.67 -14.55 -12.45
CA GLU A 131 0.37 -14.48 -13.89
C GLU A 131 -1.09 -14.84 -14.15
N SER A 132 -1.77 -14.02 -14.93
CA SER A 132 -3.14 -14.28 -15.39
C SER A 132 -3.34 -13.64 -16.75
N GLY A 133 -3.85 -14.42 -17.70
CA GLY A 133 -4.11 -13.95 -19.07
C GLY A 133 -2.84 -13.54 -19.84
N GLY A 134 -1.65 -14.00 -19.44
CA GLY A 134 -0.38 -13.62 -20.07
C GLY A 134 0.21 -12.30 -19.58
N VAL A 135 -0.38 -11.69 -18.54
CA VAL A 135 0.16 -10.51 -17.85
C VAL A 135 0.75 -10.94 -16.52
N THR A 136 1.97 -10.47 -16.26
CA THR A 136 2.68 -10.71 -15.01
C THR A 136 2.44 -9.56 -14.03
N TYR A 137 1.91 -9.87 -12.86
CA TYR A 137 1.62 -8.96 -11.76
C TYR A 137 2.68 -9.10 -10.68
N ASN A 138 3.35 -8.01 -10.34
CA ASN A 138 4.30 -7.97 -9.22
C ASN A 138 4.01 -6.81 -8.27
N HIS A 139 2.83 -6.19 -8.32
CA HIS A 139 2.56 -4.96 -7.59
C HIS A 139 1.23 -5.04 -6.83
N SER A 140 1.14 -4.24 -5.77
CA SER A 140 0.01 -4.15 -4.85
C SER A 140 -0.79 -2.86 -5.09
N PRO A 141 -1.71 -2.79 -6.08
CA PRO A 141 -2.44 -1.56 -6.40
C PRO A 141 -3.55 -1.30 -5.39
N VAL A 142 -4.21 -0.14 -5.53
CA VAL A 142 -5.48 0.11 -4.85
C VAL A 142 -6.54 -0.90 -5.31
N GLU A 143 -7.25 -1.55 -4.38
CA GLU A 143 -8.34 -2.45 -4.72
C GLU A 143 -9.68 -1.73 -4.88
N MET A 144 -10.40 -2.04 -5.95
CA MET A 144 -11.67 -1.40 -6.32
C MET A 144 -12.89 -2.07 -5.65
N ARG A 145 -12.73 -2.55 -4.41
CA ARG A 145 -13.72 -3.38 -3.69
C ARG A 145 -15.00 -2.66 -3.26
N HIS A 146 -15.08 -1.33 -3.40
CA HIS A 146 -16.24 -0.52 -3.00
C HIS A 146 -16.89 0.16 -4.20
N ASN A 147 -17.75 -0.56 -4.92
CA ASN A 147 -18.47 -0.06 -6.10
C ASN A 147 -17.51 0.47 -7.19
N HIS A 148 -16.54 -0.36 -7.56
CA HIS A 148 -15.47 -0.05 -8.52
C HIS A 148 -14.63 1.18 -8.10
N ARG A 149 -14.44 1.37 -6.79
CA ARG A 149 -13.60 2.39 -6.17
C ARG A 149 -12.85 1.79 -4.98
N GLY A 150 -11.69 2.36 -4.69
CA GLY A 150 -11.00 2.18 -3.41
C GLY A 150 -11.07 3.46 -2.60
N ASN A 151 -11.21 3.33 -1.29
CA ASN A 151 -11.08 4.41 -0.33
C ASN A 151 -9.61 4.75 -0.18
N VAL A 152 -9.30 6.05 -0.25
CA VAL A 152 -7.92 6.55 -0.23
C VAL A 152 -7.82 7.64 0.82
N LEU A 153 -6.88 7.47 1.75
CA LEU A 153 -6.51 8.45 2.76
C LEU A 153 -5.31 9.26 2.25
N PHE A 154 -5.41 10.57 2.36
CA PHE A 154 -4.37 11.51 1.98
C PHE A 154 -3.58 12.01 3.19
N ALA A 155 -2.37 12.52 2.96
CA ALA A 155 -1.44 12.91 4.03
C ALA A 155 -1.88 14.15 4.84
N ASP A 156 -2.88 14.90 4.40
CA ASP A 156 -3.55 15.94 5.20
C ASP A 156 -4.71 15.40 6.06
N GLY A 157 -5.00 14.10 6.00
CA GLY A 157 -6.00 13.41 6.81
C GLY A 157 -7.38 13.27 6.16
N HIS A 158 -7.63 13.86 4.98
CA HIS A 158 -8.90 13.62 4.30
C HIS A 158 -8.91 12.25 3.59
N ALA A 159 -10.09 11.67 3.48
CA ALA A 159 -10.30 10.44 2.71
C ALA A 159 -11.34 10.65 1.62
N ARG A 160 -11.17 9.96 0.48
CA ARG A 160 -12.17 9.95 -0.60
C ARG A 160 -12.11 8.66 -1.42
N PRO A 161 -13.25 8.22 -1.98
CA PRO A 161 -13.27 7.08 -2.88
C PRO A 161 -12.77 7.48 -4.28
N MET A 162 -11.81 6.72 -4.81
CA MET A 162 -11.18 6.99 -6.12
C MET A 162 -11.15 5.74 -6.99
N ARG A 163 -11.15 5.96 -8.31
CA ARG A 163 -10.89 4.93 -9.32
C ARG A 163 -9.40 4.85 -9.63
N LEU A 164 -8.96 3.69 -10.13
CA LEU A 164 -7.58 3.44 -10.53
C LEU A 164 -6.99 4.54 -11.45
N PRO A 165 -7.65 5.00 -12.53
CA PRO A 165 -7.09 6.05 -13.38
C PRO A 165 -6.95 7.40 -12.69
N GLN A 166 -7.82 7.71 -11.72
CA GLN A 166 -7.74 8.95 -10.94
C GLN A 166 -6.51 8.96 -10.01
N LEU A 167 -6.00 7.77 -9.69
CA LEU A 167 -4.78 7.55 -8.89
C LEU A 167 -3.51 7.47 -9.73
N GLY A 168 -3.65 7.56 -11.05
CA GLY A 168 -2.55 7.48 -12.01
C GLY A 168 -2.18 6.07 -12.44
N TYR A 169 -2.96 5.04 -12.10
CA TYR A 169 -2.70 3.69 -12.61
C TYR A 169 -3.06 3.58 -14.10
N ALA A 170 -2.17 2.98 -14.88
CA ALA A 170 -2.48 2.47 -16.20
C ALA A 170 -3.26 1.15 -16.06
N LEU A 171 -4.19 0.89 -16.98
CA LEU A 171 -5.07 -0.27 -16.96
C LEU A 171 -4.79 -1.18 -18.15
N ASP A 172 -5.03 -2.47 -17.95
CA ASP A 172 -4.99 -3.45 -19.02
C ASP A 172 -6.15 -3.19 -20.01
N PRO A 173 -5.90 -3.12 -21.33
CA PRO A 173 -6.96 -2.87 -22.32
C PRO A 173 -8.03 -3.97 -22.39
N GLY A 174 -7.68 -5.21 -22.02
CA GLY A 174 -8.57 -6.36 -21.99
C GLY A 174 -9.33 -6.51 -20.66
N ASN A 175 -8.81 -5.95 -19.56
CA ASN A 175 -9.49 -5.94 -18.27
C ASN A 175 -9.22 -4.65 -17.47
N PRO A 176 -10.18 -3.72 -17.37
CA PRO A 176 -10.00 -2.44 -16.67
C PRO A 176 -9.95 -2.55 -15.14
N GLU A 177 -10.14 -3.73 -14.56
CA GLU A 177 -9.90 -3.99 -13.13
C GLU A 177 -8.43 -4.33 -12.84
N ILE A 178 -7.65 -4.51 -13.90
CA ILE A 178 -6.26 -4.90 -13.85
C ILE A 178 -5.40 -3.70 -14.18
N THR A 179 -4.45 -3.42 -13.30
CA THR A 179 -3.44 -2.38 -13.45
C THR A 179 -2.21 -2.92 -14.17
N VAL A 180 -1.60 -2.10 -15.02
CA VAL A 180 -0.33 -2.38 -15.68
C VAL A 180 0.76 -1.51 -15.02
N PRO A 181 1.66 -2.10 -14.22
CA PRO A 181 2.73 -1.33 -13.58
C PRO A 181 3.65 -0.75 -14.64
N ASP A 182 4.10 0.49 -14.44
CA ASP A 182 4.96 1.20 -15.40
C ASP A 182 4.36 1.33 -16.81
N GLY A 183 3.03 1.14 -16.94
CA GLY A 183 2.33 1.19 -18.21
C GLY A 183 2.26 2.60 -18.81
N PRO A 184 1.96 2.72 -20.11
CA PRO A 184 1.80 4.02 -20.77
C PRO A 184 0.77 4.91 -20.05
N GLY A 185 1.16 6.13 -19.70
CA GLY A 185 0.31 7.08 -18.98
C GLY A 185 0.23 6.89 -17.47
N ALA A 186 0.94 5.91 -16.90
CA ALA A 186 1.05 5.75 -15.46
C ALA A 186 1.72 6.98 -14.80
N SER A 187 1.19 7.43 -13.67
CA SER A 187 1.63 8.66 -12.99
C SER A 187 1.69 8.47 -11.48
N ASN A 188 2.83 8.83 -10.89
CA ASN A 188 3.07 8.86 -9.46
C ASN A 188 2.79 10.25 -8.85
N ALA A 189 2.13 11.16 -9.57
CA ALA A 189 1.92 12.54 -9.12
C ALA A 189 1.17 12.63 -7.77
N LEU A 190 0.30 11.66 -7.46
CA LEU A 190 -0.38 11.57 -6.17
C LEU A 190 0.40 10.80 -5.11
N TRP A 191 1.56 10.26 -5.42
CA TRP A 191 2.32 9.34 -4.56
C TRP A 191 3.60 9.97 -4.04
N THR A 192 4.20 10.89 -4.80
CA THR A 192 5.55 11.43 -4.57
C THR A 192 5.72 12.29 -3.33
N GLY A 193 4.63 12.84 -2.79
CA GLY A 193 4.67 13.93 -1.82
C GLY A 193 4.71 15.32 -2.47
N LEU A 194 4.92 15.42 -3.78
CA LEU A 194 5.17 16.68 -4.48
C LEU A 194 3.93 17.20 -5.25
N GLY A 195 2.95 16.32 -5.52
CA GLY A 195 1.78 16.67 -6.34
C GLY A 195 2.06 16.67 -7.84
N THR A 196 3.25 16.26 -8.25
CA THR A 196 3.70 16.11 -9.63
C THR A 196 4.50 14.83 -9.76
N ASP A 197 4.56 14.28 -10.98
CA ASP A 197 5.59 13.32 -11.31
C ASP A 197 6.96 14.00 -11.25
N GLN A 198 7.95 13.30 -10.71
CA GLN A 198 9.33 13.67 -11.03
C GLN A 198 9.53 13.32 -12.49
N GLN A 199 9.82 14.33 -13.31
CA GLN A 199 10.40 14.08 -14.63
C GLN A 199 11.73 13.38 -14.37
N GLY A 200 11.89 12.17 -14.92
CA GLY A 200 13.18 11.50 -14.90
C GLY A 200 14.24 12.47 -15.42
N GLN A 201 15.32 12.64 -14.65
CA GLN A 201 16.56 13.18 -15.19
C GLN A 201 17.24 12.11 -16.03
#